data_AF-A0A7S3N5V7-F1
#
_entry.id   AF-A0A7S3N5V7-F1
#
_cell.length_a   1.000
_cell.length_b   1.000
_cell.length_c   1.000
_cell.angle_alpha   90.00
_cell.angle_beta   90.00
_cell.angle_gamma   90.00
#
_symmetry.space_group_name_H-M   'P 1'
#
loop_
_entity.id
_entity.type
_entity.pdbx_description
1 polymer ?
#
loop_
_entity_poly.entity_id
_entity_poly.type
_entity_poly.pdbx_seq_one_letter_code
_entity_poly.pdbx_strand_id
1 'polypeptide(L)'
;MSTVVLCQYFVQNEEIKTKRQILNAFVLPMKFNSIKEVRVADVKKHFPFNPSEYHFRFQTKMGAMKVWIDTSKDSVAVPHLDGAIRIKLLKLPSGVRVKEQKAVPQSAPKPASPVK
;
A
#
# COMPACT_ATOMS: atom_id res chain seq x y z
N MET A 1 -21.72 9.67 1.17
CA MET A 1 -21.22 9.88 2.53
C MET A 1 -19.76 9.51 2.53
N SER A 2 -18.87 10.41 2.95
CA SER A 2 -17.43 10.13 3.04
C SER A 2 -17.15 9.14 4.18
N THR A 3 -16.25 8.18 3.95
CA THR A 3 -15.92 7.14 4.92
C THR A 3 -14.57 7.44 5.57
N VAL A 4 -14.48 7.31 6.89
CA VAL A 4 -13.19 7.32 7.60
C VAL A 4 -12.48 6.00 7.32
N VAL A 5 -11.30 6.07 6.73
CA VAL A 5 -10.47 4.88 6.46
C VAL A 5 -9.37 4.79 7.51
N LEU A 6 -9.45 3.75 8.34
CA LEU A 6 -8.45 3.44 9.36
C LEU A 6 -7.31 2.61 8.76
N CYS A 7 -6.09 3.12 8.89
CA CYS A 7 -4.86 2.42 8.54
C CYS A 7 -4.16 1.94 9.81
N GLN A 8 -4.07 0.63 9.99
CA GLN A 8 -3.38 0.01 11.12
C GLN A 8 -1.99 -0.45 10.67
N TYR A 9 -0.96 -0.22 11.48
CA TYR A 9 0.41 -0.59 11.14
C TYR A 9 1.22 -1.12 12.32
N PHE A 10 2.26 -1.86 11.99
CA PHE A 10 3.35 -2.22 12.91
C PHE A 10 4.66 -2.31 12.14
N VAL A 11 5.77 -2.05 12.83
CA VAL A 11 7.11 -2.22 12.29
C VAL A 11 7.59 -3.64 12.57
N GLN A 12 7.94 -4.36 11.52
CA GLN A 12 8.54 -5.67 11.59
C GLN A 12 9.89 -5.57 12.32
N ASN A 13 10.08 -6.45 13.31
CA ASN A 13 11.29 -6.54 14.14
C ASN A 13 11.48 -5.42 15.17
N GLU A 14 10.49 -4.53 15.38
CA GLU A 14 10.42 -3.80 16.66
C GLU A 14 9.90 -4.77 17.72
N GLU A 15 10.71 -5.07 18.74
CA GLU A 15 10.33 -5.96 19.84
C GLU A 15 9.11 -5.40 20.59
N ILE A 16 7.94 -6.01 20.41
CA ILE A 16 6.81 -5.81 21.30
C ILE A 16 6.70 -7.08 22.15
N LYS A 17 7.39 -7.08 23.31
CA LYS A 17 7.40 -8.18 24.29
C LYS A 17 6.07 -8.40 25.02
N THR A 18 5.02 -7.64 24.69
CA THR A 18 3.72 -7.70 25.39
C THR A 18 2.71 -8.54 24.60
N LYS A 19 2.07 -9.49 25.31
CA LYS A 19 1.09 -10.48 24.80
C LYS A 19 -0.17 -9.89 24.13
N ARG A 20 -0.29 -8.56 24.03
CA ARG A 20 -1.37 -7.85 23.32
C ARG A 20 -0.72 -6.85 22.35
N GLN A 21 -0.61 -7.23 21.08
CA GLN A 21 -0.18 -6.31 20.02
C GLN A 21 -1.26 -5.27 19.78
N ILE A 22 -1.15 -4.11 20.44
CA ILE A 22 -1.90 -2.93 20.04
C ILE A 22 -1.23 -2.40 18.78
N LEU A 23 -1.97 -2.38 17.67
CA LEU A 23 -1.47 -1.83 16.41
C LEU A 23 -1.45 -0.30 16.50
N ASN A 24 -0.40 0.31 15.96
CA ASN A 24 -0.42 1.74 15.72
C ASN A 24 -1.43 2.04 14.61
N ALA A 25 -1.98 3.25 14.59
CA ALA A 25 -2.95 3.61 13.57
C ALA A 25 -2.83 5.08 13.14
N PHE A 26 -3.28 5.34 11.92
CA PHE A 26 -3.53 6.68 11.40
C PHE A 26 -4.78 6.65 10.53
N VAL A 27 -5.35 7.82 10.25
CA VAL A 27 -6.59 7.95 9.48
C VAL A 27 -6.30 8.68 8.17
N LEU A 28 -6.94 8.23 7.10
CA LEU A 28 -6.92 8.97 5.83
C LEU A 28 -7.97 10.10 5.84
N PRO A 29 -7.78 11.19 5.08
CA PRO A 29 -8.78 12.25 4.96
C PRO A 29 -10.13 11.73 4.46
N MET A 30 -11.23 12.35 4.90
CA MET A 30 -12.61 12.01 4.51
C MET A 30 -12.96 12.44 3.07
N LYS A 31 -12.08 12.16 2.11
CA LYS A 31 -12.28 12.43 0.67
C LYS A 31 -12.72 11.19 -0.11
N PHE A 32 -12.68 10.01 0.50
CA PHE A 32 -13.01 8.74 -0.14
C PHE A 32 -14.45 8.34 0.18
N ASN A 33 -15.19 7.92 -0.84
CA ASN A 33 -16.52 7.35 -0.65
C ASN A 33 -16.43 5.89 -0.21
N SER A 34 -15.34 5.20 -0.58
CA SER A 34 -15.09 3.80 -0.23
C SER A 34 -13.60 3.50 -0.07
N ILE A 35 -13.26 2.54 0.78
CA ILE A 35 -11.90 1.98 0.91
C ILE A 35 -11.34 1.46 -0.43
N LYS A 36 -12.21 1.04 -1.36
CA LYS A 36 -11.82 0.56 -2.70
C LYS A 36 -11.23 1.67 -3.59
N GLU A 37 -11.50 2.93 -3.27
CA GLU A 37 -10.98 4.09 -4.01
C GLU A 37 -9.56 4.45 -3.56
N VAL A 38 -9.15 4.03 -2.36
CA VAL A 38 -7.86 4.36 -1.78
C VAL A 38 -6.74 3.71 -2.58
N ARG A 39 -5.71 4.50 -2.93
CA ARG A 39 -4.51 4.02 -3.60
C ARG A 39 -3.35 3.87 -2.63
N VAL A 40 -2.37 3.04 -2.99
CA VAL A 40 -1.13 2.90 -2.22
C VAL A 40 -0.45 4.26 -2.03
N ALA A 41 -0.49 5.13 -3.05
CA ALA A 41 -0.02 6.51 -2.98
C ALA A 41 -0.67 7.30 -1.83
N ASP A 42 -1.99 7.16 -1.64
CA ASP A 42 -2.71 7.87 -0.58
C ASP A 42 -2.26 7.41 0.80
N VAL A 43 -2.04 6.10 0.98
CA VAL A 43 -1.57 5.55 2.25
C VAL A 43 -0.16 6.05 2.57
N LYS A 44 0.76 5.99 1.60
CA LYS A 44 2.14 6.47 1.78
C LYS A 44 2.20 7.96 2.04
N LYS A 45 1.38 8.76 1.33
CA LYS A 45 1.32 10.22 1.49
C LYS A 45 0.91 10.65 2.91
N HIS A 46 0.03 9.90 3.56
CA HIS A 46 -0.48 10.24 4.89
C HIS A 46 0.17 9.41 6.00
N PHE A 47 1.17 8.61 5.66
CA PHE A 47 1.91 7.83 6.65
C PHE A 47 2.69 8.79 7.57
N PRO A 48 2.63 8.60 8.91
CA PRO A 48 3.23 9.56 9.86
C PRO A 48 4.76 9.64 9.84
N PHE A 49 5.45 8.70 9.20
CA PHE A 49 6.90 8.74 9.03
C PHE A 49 7.27 8.86 7.55
N ASN A 50 8.54 9.11 7.27
CA ASN A 50 9.05 9.15 5.90
C ASN A 50 8.83 7.78 5.21
N PRO A 51 7.94 7.66 4.21
CA PRO A 51 7.61 6.37 3.60
C PRO A 51 8.78 5.75 2.83
N SER A 52 9.80 6.54 2.46
CA SER A 52 10.98 6.03 1.76
C SER A 52 11.90 5.18 2.64
N GLU A 53 11.74 5.24 3.96
CA GLU A 53 12.52 4.45 4.94
C GLU A 53 11.90 3.07 5.20
N TYR A 54 10.75 2.78 4.59
CA TYR A 54 9.98 1.57 4.88
C TYR A 54 9.53 0.87 3.60
N HIS A 55 9.60 -0.45 3.62
CA HIS A 55 8.90 -1.30 2.67
C HIS A 55 7.51 -1.65 3.21
N PHE A 56 6.48 -1.32 2.45
CA PHE A 56 5.08 -1.48 2.85
C PHE A 56 4.54 -2.82 2.34
N ARG A 57 4.02 -3.64 3.25
CA ARG A 57 3.24 -4.84 2.93
C ARG A 57 1.83 -4.69 3.43
N PHE A 58 0.86 -5.08 2.61
CA PHE A 58 -0.55 -4.93 2.92
C PHE A 58 -1.19 -6.30 3.15
N GLN A 59 -2.05 -6.42 4.17
CA GLN A 59 -2.79 -7.65 4.40
C GLN A 59 -3.97 -7.75 3.43
N THR A 60 -4.12 -8.90 2.80
CA THR A 60 -5.28 -9.21 1.94
C THR A 60 -5.65 -10.69 2.03
N LYS A 61 -6.71 -11.08 1.33
CA LYS A 61 -7.14 -12.47 1.18
C LYS A 61 -6.84 -12.95 -0.24
N MET A 62 -6.15 -14.08 -0.36
CA MET A 62 -5.96 -14.81 -1.62
C MET A 62 -6.53 -16.22 -1.45
N GLY A 63 -7.64 -16.52 -2.13
CA GLY A 63 -8.41 -17.74 -1.88
C GLY A 63 -8.88 -17.82 -0.42
N ALA A 64 -8.51 -18.87 0.30
CA ALA A 64 -8.81 -19.03 1.73
C ALA A 64 -7.76 -18.40 2.68
N MET A 65 -6.62 -17.95 2.15
CA MET A 65 -5.47 -17.55 2.96
C MET A 65 -5.40 -16.04 3.18
N LYS A 66 -5.01 -15.63 4.40
CA LYS A 66 -4.60 -14.25 4.69
C LYS A 66 -3.11 -14.12 4.40
N VAL A 67 -2.75 -13.18 3.52
CA VAL A 67 -1.37 -13.00 3.08
C VAL A 67 -0.95 -11.54 3.23
N TRP A 68 0.35 -11.33 3.37
CA TRP A 68 0.98 -10.01 3.25
C TRP A 68 1.50 -9.88 1.83
N ILE A 69 0.99 -8.91 1.08
CA ILE A 69 1.40 -8.66 -0.30
C ILE A 69 2.19 -7.37 -0.41
N ASP A 70 3.25 -7.42 -1.21
CA ASP A 70 4.06 -6.27 -1.59
C ASP A 70 3.43 -5.61 -2.82
N THR A 71 3.33 -4.28 -2.83
CA THR A 71 2.80 -3.53 -3.98
C THR A 71 3.92 -2.76 -4.68
N SER A 72 4.13 -3.00 -5.97
CA SER A 72 5.20 -2.35 -6.75
C SER A 72 4.80 -1.00 -7.36
N LYS A 73 3.51 -0.67 -7.39
CA LYS A 73 2.98 0.53 -8.03
C LYS A 73 2.10 1.32 -7.07
N ASP A 74 2.35 2.62 -6.97
CA ASP A 74 1.61 3.49 -6.05
C ASP A 74 0.20 3.82 -6.57
N SER A 75 -0.04 3.64 -7.87
CA SER A 75 -1.32 3.89 -8.54
C SER A 75 -2.37 2.79 -8.36
N VAL A 76 -2.02 1.66 -7.76
CA VAL A 76 -2.96 0.54 -7.56
C VAL A 76 -3.84 0.75 -6.35
N ALA A 77 -5.02 0.14 -6.36
CA ALA A 77 -5.89 0.08 -5.20
C ALA A 77 -5.17 -0.60 -4.04
N VAL A 78 -5.27 -0.02 -2.84
CA VAL A 78 -4.63 -0.60 -1.67
C VAL A 78 -5.30 -1.92 -1.29
N PRO A 79 -4.54 -3.00 -1.07
CA PRO A 79 -5.08 -4.23 -0.52
C PRO A 79 -5.64 -3.97 0.89
N HIS A 80 -6.84 -4.47 1.14
CA HIS A 80 -7.56 -4.29 2.40
C HIS A 80 -8.33 -5.56 2.74
N LEU A 81 -8.62 -5.73 4.03
CA LEU A 81 -9.33 -6.90 4.54
C LEU A 81 -10.26 -6.47 5.69
N ASP A 82 -11.50 -6.96 5.66
CA ASP A 82 -12.52 -6.70 6.70
C ASP A 82 -12.74 -5.19 6.96
N GLY A 83 -12.71 -4.38 5.91
CA GLY A 83 -12.92 -2.92 6.01
C GLY A 83 -11.74 -2.12 6.56
N ALA A 84 -10.58 -2.75 6.78
CA ALA A 84 -9.38 -2.08 7.29
C ALA A 84 -8.18 -2.25 6.34
N ILE A 85 -7.32 -1.23 6.31
CA ILE A 85 -6.00 -1.32 5.69
C ILE A 85 -5.02 -1.73 6.80
N ARG A 86 -4.46 -2.93 6.71
CA ARG A 86 -3.44 -3.40 7.65
C ARG A 86 -2.08 -3.44 6.97
N ILE A 87 -1.09 -2.86 7.62
CA ILE A 87 0.23 -2.58 7.08
C ILE A 87 1.28 -3.24 7.96
N LYS A 88 2.15 -4.03 7.35
CA LYS A 88 3.38 -4.51 7.96
C LYS A 88 4.53 -3.76 7.32
N LEU A 89 5.26 -2.99 8.11
CA LEU A 89 6.38 -2.18 7.64
C LEU A 89 7.68 -2.92 7.88
N LEU A 90 8.55 -2.99 6.89
CA LEU A 90 9.95 -3.40 7.09
C LEU A 90 10.82 -2.15 6.98
N LYS A 91 11.54 -1.79 8.05
CA LYS A 91 12.48 -0.66 8.02
C LYS A 91 13.65 -1.00 7.10
N LEU A 92 13.93 -0.12 6.15
CA LEU A 92 15.03 -0.27 5.21
C LEU A 92 16.35 0.20 5.85
N PRO A 93 17.49 -0.42 5.51
CA PRO A 93 18.80 0.08 5.91
C PRO A 93 19.02 1.51 5.38
N SER A 94 19.70 2.33 6.17
CA SER A 94 20.10 3.67 5.77
C SER A 94 20.93 3.63 4.48
N GLY A 95 20.65 4.52 3.52
CA GLY A 95 21.37 4.61 2.25
C GLY A 95 20.78 3.79 1.09
N VAL A 96 19.73 3.00 1.32
CA VAL A 96 18.98 2.35 0.24
C VAL A 96 18.11 3.39 -0.47
N ARG A 97 18.54 3.86 -1.64
CA ARG A 97 17.70 4.70 -2.52
C ARG A 97 16.74 3.81 -3.28
N VAL A 98 15.45 3.86 -2.92
CA VAL A 98 14.40 3.27 -3.76
C VAL A 98 14.33 4.09 -5.04
N LYS A 99 14.83 3.55 -6.16
CA LYS A 99 14.64 4.19 -7.46
C LYS A 99 13.13 4.13 -7.76
N GLU A 100 12.48 5.29 -7.88
CA GLU A 100 11.13 5.37 -8.42
C GLU A 100 11.13 4.68 -9.79
N GLN A 101 10.39 3.59 -9.92
CA GLN A 101 10.21 2.94 -11.21
C GLN A 101 9.41 3.90 -12.09
N LYS A 102 10.10 4.58 -13.02
CA LYS A 102 9.46 5.34 -14.10
C LYS A 102 8.43 4.43 -14.77
N ALA A 103 7.19 4.93 -14.89
CA ALA A 103 6.14 4.25 -15.62
C ALA A 103 6.65 3.93 -17.04
N VAL A 104 6.61 2.64 -17.40
CA VAL A 104 6.89 2.21 -18.77
C VAL A 104 5.80 2.83 -19.66
N PRO A 105 6.15 3.59 -20.72
CA PRO A 105 5.14 4.12 -21.64
C PRO A 105 4.33 2.96 -22.22
N GLN A 106 3.00 3.02 -22.12
CA GLN A 106 2.13 2.12 -22.87
C GLN A 106 2.42 2.32 -24.36
N SER A 107 3.00 1.30 -25.00
CA SER A 107 3.19 1.28 -26.44
C SER A 107 1.83 1.40 -27.13
N ALA A 108 1.65 2.46 -27.91
CA ALA A 108 0.47 2.66 -28.74
C ALA A 108 0.22 1.45 -29.68
N PRO A 109 -1.04 1.13 -30.02
CA PRO A 109 -1.33 0.06 -30.97
C PRO A 109 -0.74 0.41 -32.35
N LYS A 110 0.02 -0.51 -32.95
CA LYS A 110 0.47 -0.37 -34.35
C LYS A 110 -0.76 -0.31 -35.27
N PRO A 111 -0.84 0.66 -36.21
CA PRO A 111 -1.89 0.66 -37.21
C PRO A 111 -1.74 -0.55 -38.15
N ALA A 112 -2.86 -1.20 -38.46
CA ALA A 112 -2.92 -2.31 -39.39
C ALA A 112 -2.51 -1.85 -40.80
N SER A 113 -1.61 -2.60 -41.45
CA SER A 113 -1.23 -2.36 -42.84
C SER A 113 -2.38 -2.70 -43.79
N PRO A 114 -2.57 -1.96 -44.90
CA PRO A 114 -3.59 -2.30 -45.88
C PRO A 114 -3.20 -3.56 -46.65
N VAL A 115 -4.16 -4.46 -46.80
CA VAL A 115 -4.08 -5.65 -47.67
C VAL A 115 -4.06 -5.15 -49.12
N LYS A 116 -3.09 -5.64 -49.91
CA LYS A 116 -3.06 -5.48 -51.37
C LYS A 116 -3.96 -6.51 -52.04
#